data_AF-A0A1M7KLR6-F1
#
_entry.id   AF-A0A1M7KLR6-F1
#
_cell.length_a   1.000
_cell.length_b   1.000
_cell.length_c   1.000
_cell.angle_alpha   90.00
_cell.angle_beta   90.00
_cell.angle_gamma   90.00
#
_symmetry.space_group_name_H-M   'P 1'
#
loop_
_entity.id
_entity.type
_entity.pdbx_description
1 polymer ?
#
loop_
_entity_poly.entity_id
_entity_poly.type
_entity_poly.pdbx_seq_one_letter_code
_entity_poly.pdbx_strand_id
1 'polypeptide(L)'
;RRINKRIQKNMNLEYFKAQARRTLSMKENRMIYQQRKIDIETVFGNLKANLAFKRFSVRGARKVKIETGLALLALNLRKFRQIQGDPSAGI
;
A
#
# COMPACT_ATOMS: atom_id res chain seq x y z
N ARG A 1 -36.34 -29.49 -2.34
CA ARG A 1 -36.70 -28.06 -2.20
C ARG A 1 -35.70 -27.23 -3.03
N ARG A 2 -36.06 -26.75 -4.24
CA ARG A 2 -35.16 -25.89 -5.04
C ARG A 2 -35.17 -24.48 -4.44
N ILE A 3 -34.02 -24.02 -3.98
CA ILE A 3 -33.87 -22.66 -3.43
C ILE A 3 -33.59 -21.73 -4.62
N ASN A 4 -34.53 -20.84 -4.94
CA ASN A 4 -34.32 -19.79 -5.93
C ASN A 4 -33.28 -18.79 -5.41
N LYS A 5 -32.01 -19.00 -5.74
CA LYS A 5 -30.93 -18.05 -5.43
C LYS A 5 -31.02 -16.87 -6.41
N ARG A 6 -31.34 -15.68 -5.90
CA ARG A 6 -31.33 -14.44 -6.67
C ARG A 6 -29.93 -13.84 -6.60
N ILE A 7 -29.23 -13.76 -7.73
CA ILE A 7 -27.91 -13.12 -7.81
C ILE A 7 -28.12 -11.65 -8.18
N GLN A 8 -27.73 -10.74 -7.29
CA GLN A 8 -27.69 -9.31 -7.58
C GLN A 8 -26.25 -8.87 -7.86
N LYS A 9 -26.06 -8.11 -8.92
CA LYS A 9 -24.76 -7.54 -9.31
C LYS A 9 -24.78 -6.03 -9.10
N ASN A 10 -23.82 -5.52 -8.34
CA ASN A 10 -23.64 -4.07 -8.20
C ASN A 10 -22.90 -3.54 -9.44
N MET A 11 -23.62 -2.79 -10.29
CA MET A 11 -23.08 -2.27 -11.54
C MET A 11 -22.00 -1.20 -11.33
N ASN A 12 -22.10 -0.38 -10.28
CA ASN A 12 -21.08 0.62 -9.95
C ASN A 12 -19.76 -0.05 -9.53
N LEU A 13 -19.84 -1.10 -8.72
CA LEU A 13 -18.66 -1.88 -8.35
C LEU A 13 -17.97 -2.48 -9.59
N GLU A 14 -18.76 -3.00 -10.52
CA GLU A 14 -18.22 -3.59 -11.75
C GLU A 14 -17.60 -2.56 -12.67
N TYR A 15 -18.18 -1.36 -12.75
CA TYR A 15 -17.60 -0.22 -13.45
C TYR A 15 -16.22 0.13 -12.90
N PHE A 16 -16.08 0.33 -11.58
CA PHE A 16 -14.79 0.66 -10.97
C PHE A 16 -13.77 -0.48 -11.10
N LYS A 17 -14.18 -1.75 -10.98
CA LYS A 17 -13.29 -2.89 -11.24
C LYS A 17 -12.81 -2.92 -12.69
N ALA A 18 -13.65 -2.59 -13.66
CA ALA A 18 -13.28 -2.54 -15.06
C ALA A 18 -12.28 -1.41 -15.34
N GLN A 19 -12.50 -0.24 -14.73
CA GLN A 19 -11.57 0.88 -14.81
C GLN A 19 -10.20 0.51 -14.21
N ALA A 20 -10.18 -0.05 -13.00
CA ALA A 20 -8.94 -0.50 -12.35
C ALA A 20 -8.19 -1.54 -13.19
N ARG A 21 -8.92 -2.52 -13.76
CA ARG A 21 -8.34 -3.52 -14.66
C ARG A 21 -7.69 -2.88 -15.88
N ARG A 22 -8.38 -1.96 -16.57
CA ARG A 22 -7.82 -1.24 -17.73
C ARG A 22 -6.54 -0.49 -17.35
N THR A 23 -6.54 0.25 -16.25
CA THR A 23 -5.37 0.99 -15.79
C THR A 23 -4.19 0.06 -15.49
N LEU A 24 -4.43 -1.09 -14.84
CA LEU A 24 -3.41 -2.07 -14.49
C LEU A 24 -2.93 -2.93 -15.68
N SER A 25 -3.71 -3.00 -16.76
CA SER A 25 -3.36 -3.72 -17.99
C SER A 25 -2.34 -2.97 -18.85
N MET A 26 -2.19 -1.65 -18.69
CA MET A 26 -1.16 -0.88 -19.38
C MET A 26 0.24 -1.30 -18.92
N LYS A 27 1.15 -1.56 -19.87
CA LYS A 27 2.49 -2.12 -19.59
C LYS A 27 3.29 -1.26 -18.60
N GLU A 28 3.26 0.06 -18.79
CA GLU A 28 3.94 1.03 -17.93
C GLU A 28 3.38 1.02 -16.50
N ASN A 29 2.05 1.12 -16.35
CA ASN A 29 1.38 1.06 -15.06
C ASN A 29 1.60 -0.28 -14.34
N ARG A 30 1.72 -1.37 -15.10
CA ARG A 30 2.00 -2.69 -14.55
C ARG A 30 3.39 -2.76 -13.93
N MET A 31 4.40 -2.17 -14.56
CA MET A 31 5.75 -2.09 -14.01
C MET A 31 5.78 -1.26 -12.73
N ILE A 32 5.17 -0.08 -12.75
CA ILE A 32 5.07 0.79 -11.56
C ILE A 32 4.33 0.07 -10.43
N TYR A 33 3.27 -0.66 -10.74
CA TYR A 33 2.52 -1.43 -9.76
C TYR A 33 3.33 -2.59 -9.16
N GLN A 34 4.13 -3.29 -9.96
CA GLN A 34 5.04 -4.34 -9.47
C GLN A 34 6.10 -3.78 -8.53
N GLN A 35 6.73 -2.66 -8.89
CA GLN A 35 7.69 -1.98 -8.03
C GLN A 35 7.05 -1.56 -6.71
N ARG A 36 5.85 -0.97 -6.78
CA ARG A 36 5.07 -0.58 -5.60
C ARG A 36 4.73 -1.75 -4.71
N LYS A 37 4.43 -2.95 -5.23
CA LYS A 37 4.19 -4.11 -4.37
C LYS A 37 5.40 -4.38 -3.48
N ILE A 38 6.59 -4.41 -4.05
CA ILE A 38 7.82 -4.70 -3.32
C ILE A 38 8.11 -3.59 -2.31
N ASP A 39 8.11 -2.33 -2.75
CA ASP A 39 8.43 -1.19 -1.90
C ASP A 39 7.39 -0.98 -0.79
N ILE A 40 6.10 -0.98 -1.13
CA ILE A 40 5.01 -0.64 -0.22
C ILE A 40 4.75 -1.78 0.77
N GLU A 41 4.71 -3.05 0.32
CA GLU A 41 4.50 -4.18 1.23
C GLU A 41 5.67 -4.31 2.22
N THR A 42 6.90 -4.08 1.76
CA THR A 42 8.09 -4.07 2.64
C THR A 42 8.02 -2.95 3.66
N VAL A 43 7.60 -1.73 3.27
CA VAL A 43 7.44 -0.59 4.19
C VAL A 43 6.39 -0.89 5.26
N PHE A 44 5.21 -1.42 4.90
CA PHE A 44 4.17 -1.77 5.87
C PHE A 44 4.55 -2.97 6.75
N GLY A 45 5.28 -3.95 6.20
CA GLY A 45 5.87 -5.04 6.97
C GLY A 45 6.86 -4.54 8.01
N ASN A 46 7.76 -3.64 7.62
CA ASN A 46 8.74 -3.00 8.50
C ASN A 46 8.06 -2.15 9.60
N LEU A 47 7.02 -1.40 9.25
CA LEU A 47 6.19 -0.64 10.19
C LEU A 47 5.60 -1.54 11.29
N LYS A 48 5.08 -2.71 10.90
CA LYS A 48 4.45 -3.65 11.84
C LYS A 48 5.46 -4.47 12.63
N ALA A 49 6.50 -4.99 11.98
CA ALA A 49 7.46 -5.92 12.56
C ALA A 49 8.57 -5.22 13.35
N ASN A 50 9.18 -4.17 12.79
CA ASN A 50 10.35 -3.52 13.38
C ASN A 50 10.00 -2.29 14.21
N LEU A 51 8.94 -1.56 13.85
CA LEU A 51 8.47 -0.39 14.61
C LEU A 51 7.34 -0.74 15.58
N ALA A 52 6.91 -2.01 15.62
CA ALA A 52 5.79 -2.50 16.43
C ALA A 52 4.52 -1.62 16.34
N PHE A 53 4.34 -0.93 15.20
CA PHE A 53 3.29 0.07 15.00
C PHE A 53 1.96 -0.65 14.73
N LYS A 54 1.35 -1.15 15.81
CA LYS A 54 0.10 -1.89 15.79
C LYS A 54 -1.10 -1.00 16.09
N ARG A 55 -0.87 0.15 16.75
CA ARG A 55 -1.89 1.11 17.17
C ARG A 55 -1.35 2.53 17.03
N PHE A 56 -2.21 3.46 16.62
CA PHE A 56 -1.93 4.88 16.67
C PHE A 56 -1.94 5.36 18.13
N SER A 57 -0.95 6.16 18.51
CA SER A 57 -0.89 6.79 19.83
C SER A 57 -1.88 7.94 19.97
N VAL A 58 -2.32 8.55 18.86
CA VAL A 58 -3.24 9.69 18.86
C VAL A 58 -4.63 9.36 18.30
N ARG A 59 -5.62 10.17 18.67
CA ARG A 59 -7.00 10.08 18.15
C ARG A 59 -7.34 11.30 17.30
N GLY A 60 -8.19 11.10 16.29
CA GLY A 60 -8.65 12.12 15.35
C GLY A 60 -7.86 12.13 14.04
N ALA A 61 -8.58 12.26 12.91
CA ALA A 61 -8.04 12.06 11.57
C ALA A 61 -6.78 12.91 11.25
N ARG A 62 -6.77 14.18 11.67
CA ARG A 62 -5.63 15.08 11.47
C ARG A 62 -4.38 14.58 12.17
N LYS A 63 -4.49 14.18 13.44
CA LYS A 63 -3.34 13.74 14.26
C LYS A 63 -2.82 12.39 13.77
N VAL A 64 -3.72 11.46 13.44
CA VAL A 64 -3.36 10.15 12.84
C VAL A 64 -2.59 10.32 11.53
N LYS A 65 -2.99 11.29 10.69
CA LYS A 65 -2.27 11.60 9.44
C LYS A 65 -0.84 12.07 9.70
N ILE A 66 -0.63 12.91 10.71
CA ILE A 66 0.71 13.38 11.12
C ILE A 66 1.55 12.22 11.65
N GLU A 67 1.00 11.41 12.56
CA GLU A 67 1.70 10.25 13.13
C GLU A 67 2.14 9.26 12.04
N THR A 68 1.24 8.96 11.10
CA THR A 68 1.55 8.13 9.92
C THR A 68 2.68 8.74 9.10
N GLY A 69 2.62 10.06 8.83
CA GLY A 69 3.64 10.76 8.07
C GLY A 69 5.02 10.70 8.74
N LEU A 70 5.08 10.86 10.06
CA LEU A 70 6.33 10.76 10.83
C LEU A 70 6.91 9.35 10.78
N ALA A 71 6.08 8.31 10.94
CA ALA A 71 6.53 6.92 10.83
C ALA A 71 7.12 6.60 9.45
N LEU A 72 6.45 7.06 8.38
CA LEU A 72 6.94 6.90 7.01
C LEU A 72 8.21 7.71 6.74
N LEU A 73 8.33 8.92 7.28
CA LEU A 73 9.55 9.72 7.16
C LEU A 73 10.74 9.03 7.81
N ALA A 74 10.56 8.48 9.02
CA ALA A 74 11.61 7.73 9.71
C ALA A 74 12.08 6.51 8.88
N LEU A 75 11.16 5.81 8.22
CA LEU A 75 11.51 4.70 7.33
C LEU A 75 12.27 5.16 6.08
N ASN A 76 11.83 6.26 5.46
CA ASN A 76 12.53 6.84 4.31
C ASN A 76 13.94 7.29 4.67
N LEU A 77 14.15 7.89 5.85
CA LEU A 77 15.48 8.27 6.34
C LEU A 77 16.39 7.05 6.57
N ARG A 78 15.84 5.95 7.10
CA ARG A 78 16.58 4.68 7.23
C ARG A 78 17.00 4.12 5.86
N LYS A 79 16.08 4.12 4.87
CA LYS A 79 16.37 3.70 3.50
C LYS A 79 17.42 4.61 2.86
N PHE A 80 17.31 5.92 3.05
CA PHE A 80 18.27 6.91 2.53
C PHE A 80 19.68 6.67 3.08
N ARG A 81 19.82 6.42 4.39
CA ARG A 81 21.11 6.07 5.00
C ARG A 81 21.72 4.81 4.40
N GLN A 82 20.91 3.78 4.11
CA GLN A 82 21.40 2.54 3.49
C GLN A 82 21.93 2.79 2.07
N ILE A 83 21.20 3.59 1.27
CA ILE A 83 21.63 3.97 -0.09
C ILE A 83 22.94 4.78 -0.07
N GLN A 84 23.12 5.65 0.92
CA GLN A 84 24.34 6.47 1.05
C GLN A 84 25.55 5.67 1.58
N GLY A 85 25.32 4.58 2.32
CA GLY A 85 26.38 3.76 2.93
C GLY A 85 26.93 2.64 2.03
N ASP A 86 26.17 2.21 1.02
CA ASP A 86 26.60 1.26 -0.01
C ASP A 86 25.77 1.47 -1.29
N PRO A 87 26.37 2.00 -2.38
CA PRO A 87 25.67 2.27 -3.64
C PRO A 87 25.08 1.02 -4.32
N SER A 88 25.47 -0.19 -3.89
CA SER A 88 25.08 -1.45 -4.51
C SER A 88 23.87 -2.13 -3.84
N ALA A 89 23.43 -1.69 -2.66
CA ALA A 89 22.38 -2.34 -1.87
C ALA A 89 20.93 -1.98 -2.27
N GLY A 90 20.76 -1.25 -3.38
CA GLY A 90 19.47 -0.74 -3.83
C GLY A 90 18.90 -1.47 -5.05
N ILE A 91 18.71 -2.79 -4.98
CA ILE A 91 17.85 -3.57 -5.89
C ILE A 91 17.05 -4.59 -5.08
#